data_AF-A0A957WF07-F1
#
_entry.id   AF-A0A957WF07-F1
#
_cell.length_a   1.000
_cell.length_b   1.000
_cell.length_c   1.000
_cell.angle_alpha   90.00
_cell.angle_beta   90.00
_cell.angle_gamma   90.00
#
_symmetry.space_group_name_H-M   'P 1'
#
loop_
_entity.id
_entity.type
_entity.pdbx_description
1 polymer ?
#
loop_
_entity_poly.entity_id
_entity_poly.type
_entity_poly.pdbx_seq_one_letter_code
_entity_poly.pdbx_strand_id
1 'polypeptide(L)' 'KLRGHNLQFDEADPQQGIFLVAEDQTRTRVEVVLHNTARELIFLVPNTLASGSYTLEVRARYGNDNIRAGVLESTLNVP' A
#
# COMPACT_ATOMS: atom_id res chain seq x y z
N LYS A 1 -9.87 1.64 2.25
CA LYS A 1 -10.26 1.74 0.83
C LYS A 1 -9.49 2.89 0.20
N LEU A 2 -8.86 2.67 -0.96
CA LEU A 2 -8.08 3.67 -1.70
C LEU A 2 -8.62 3.77 -3.13
N ARG A 3 -8.68 4.99 -3.67
CA ARG A 3 -9.06 5.26 -5.07
C ARG A 3 -7.98 6.08 -5.75
N GLY A 4 -7.75 5.82 -7.03
CA GLY A 4 -6.71 6.47 -7.80
C GLY A 4 -6.62 5.97 -9.23
N HIS A 5 -5.42 6.02 -9.80
CA HIS A 5 -5.14 5.55 -11.16
C HIS A 5 -3.90 4.65 -11.15
N ASN A 6 -3.93 3.63 -12.00
CA ASN A 6 -2.88 2.61 -12.15
C ASN A 6 -2.44 1.98 -10.81
N LEU A 7 -3.41 1.71 -9.93
CA LEU A 7 -3.14 1.14 -8.60
C LEU A 7 -2.93 -0.38 -8.59
N GLN A 8 -3.25 -1.07 -9.67
CA GLN A 8 -3.19 -2.53 -9.73
C GLN A 8 -1.74 -3.00 -9.63
N PHE A 9 -1.52 -4.06 -8.86
CA PHE A 9 -0.21 -4.67 -8.69
C PHE A 9 -0.29 -6.19 -8.67
N ASP A 10 0.84 -6.86 -8.84
CA ASP A 10 0.93 -8.33 -8.68
C ASP A 10 1.11 -8.69 -7.20
N GLU A 11 0.13 -9.39 -6.61
CA GLU A 11 0.16 -9.80 -5.20
C GLU A 11 1.24 -10.86 -4.92
N ALA A 12 1.62 -11.65 -5.93
CA ALA A 12 2.67 -12.67 -5.83
C ALA A 12 4.09 -12.08 -5.85
N ASP A 13 4.27 -10.86 -6.37
CA ASP A 13 5.56 -10.16 -6.36
C ASP A 13 5.75 -9.46 -4.99
N PRO A 14 6.72 -9.88 -4.17
CA PRO A 14 6.95 -9.27 -2.85
C PRO A 14 7.46 -7.83 -2.92
N GLN A 15 7.95 -7.37 -4.09
CA GLN A 15 8.34 -5.98 -4.31
C GLN A 15 7.13 -5.05 -4.55
N GLN A 16 5.96 -5.64 -4.81
CA GLN A 16 4.72 -4.96 -5.08
C GLN A 16 3.74 -5.08 -3.90
N GLY A 17 2.81 -4.15 -3.81
CA GLY A 17 1.75 -4.16 -2.80
C GLY A 17 1.51 -2.82 -2.12
N ILE A 18 0.72 -2.89 -1.05
CA ILE A 18 0.38 -1.76 -0.20
C ILE A 18 1.25 -1.83 1.05
N PHE A 19 1.92 -0.73 1.36
CA PHE A 19 2.84 -0.62 2.48
C PHE A 19 2.38 0.53 3.37
N LEU A 20 2.33 0.25 4.66
CA LEU A 20 2.11 1.25 5.71
C LEU A 20 3.48 1.58 6.29
N VAL A 21 3.89 2.83 6.17
CA VAL A 21 5.21 3.31 6.55
C VAL A 21 5.07 4.20 7.78
N ALA A 22 5.63 3.75 8.90
CA ALA A 22 5.64 4.51 10.16
C ALA A 22 6.64 5.68 10.08
N GLU A 23 6.58 6.59 11.06
CA GLU A 23 7.51 7.74 11.15
C GLU A 23 8.98 7.31 11.19
N ASP A 24 9.28 6.17 11.83
CA ASP A 24 10.62 5.58 11.93
C ASP A 24 11.10 4.87 10.64
N GLN A 25 10.32 4.97 9.55
CA GLN A 25 10.55 4.32 8.25
C GLN A 25 10.36 2.80 8.24
N THR A 26 9.83 2.21 9.30
CA THR A 26 9.40 0.81 9.31
C THR A 26 8.26 0.61 8.31
N ARG A 27 8.41 -0.37 7.41
CA ARG A 27 7.42 -0.69 6.38
C ARG A 27 6.70 -1.98 6.73
N THR A 28 5.38 -1.90 6.81
CA THR A 28 4.51 -3.07 6.99
C THR A 28 3.71 -3.29 5.71
N ARG A 29 3.93 -4.43 5.04
CA ARG A 29 3.13 -4.82 3.88
C ARG A 29 1.75 -5.30 4.35
N VAL A 30 0.71 -4.88 3.65
CA VAL A 30 -0.64 -5.37 3.86
C VAL A 30 -0.77 -6.77 3.25
N GLU A 31 -1.27 -7.72 4.04
CA GLU A 31 -1.44 -9.12 3.62
C GLU A 31 -2.81 -9.42 3.01
N VAL A 32 -3.87 -8.75 3.50
CA VAL A 32 -5.24 -9.04 3.07
C VAL A 32 -5.73 -7.96 2.12
N VAL A 33 -5.82 -8.34 0.84
CA VAL A 33 -6.36 -7.51 -0.24
C VAL A 33 -7.67 -8.12 -0.73
N LEU A 34 -8.75 -7.36 -0.61
CA LEU A 34 -10.11 -7.78 -1.01
C LEU A 34 -10.44 -7.35 -2.44
N HIS A 35 -9.81 -6.27 -2.91
CA HIS A 35 -9.99 -5.75 -4.25
C HIS A 35 -8.70 -5.10 -4.74
N ASN A 36 -8.20 -5.54 -5.89
CA ASN A 36 -6.96 -5.07 -6.50
C ASN A 36 -7.21 -4.73 -7.97
N THR A 37 -7.52 -3.47 -8.25
CA THR A 37 -7.77 -2.99 -9.62
C THR A 37 -6.99 -1.71 -9.89
N ALA A 38 -6.91 -1.33 -11.16
CA ALA A 38 -6.17 -0.13 -11.57
C ALA A 38 -6.76 1.17 -10.99
N ARG A 39 -7.98 1.16 -10.46
CA ARG A 39 -8.65 2.38 -9.97
C ARG A 39 -9.03 2.33 -8.50
N GLU A 40 -9.06 1.15 -7.90
CA GLU A 40 -9.55 0.96 -6.54
C GLU A 40 -8.83 -0.20 -5.87
N LEU A 41 -8.35 0.06 -4.64
CA LEU A 41 -7.81 -0.95 -3.74
C LEU A 41 -8.68 -1.04 -2.48
N ILE A 42 -9.11 -2.24 -2.13
CA ILE A 42 -9.77 -2.55 -0.86
C ILE A 42 -8.91 -3.57 -0.14
N PHE A 43 -8.52 -3.27 1.09
CA PHE A 43 -7.59 -4.06 1.88
C PHE A 43 -7.89 -3.87 3.37
N LEU A 44 -7.42 -4.79 4.19
CA LEU A 44 -7.53 -4.70 5.65
C LEU A 44 -6.22 -4.17 6.23
N VAL A 45 -6.31 -3.21 7.14
CA VAL A 45 -5.16 -2.73 7.90
C VAL A 45 -4.77 -3.83 8.90
N PRO A 46 -3.49 -4.26 8.97
CA PRO A 46 -3.05 -5.23 9.96
C PRO A 46 -3.36 -4.78 11.39
N ASN A 47 -3.93 -5.67 12.20
CA ASN A 47 -4.22 -5.40 13.61
C ASN A 47 -2.98 -5.40 14.51
N THR A 48 -1.81 -5.76 13.96
CA THR A 48 -0.51 -5.76 14.62
C THR A 48 0.19 -4.40 14.58
N LEU A 49 -0.38 -3.42 13.87
CA LEU A 49 0.17 -2.07 13.82
C LEU A 49 -0.06 -1.36 15.15
N ALA A 50 1.00 -0.74 15.66
CA ALA A 50 0.90 0.16 16.80
C ALA A 50 0.07 1.40 16.41
N SER A 51 -0.66 1.96 17.36
CA SER A 51 -1.34 3.23 17.18
C SER A 51 -0.34 4.31 16.78
N GLY A 52 -0.69 5.13 15.78
CA GLY A 52 0.23 6.12 15.25
C GLY A 52 -0.13 6.64 13.86
N SER A 53 0.76 7.52 13.36
CA SER A 53 0.68 8.10 12.03
C SER A 53 1.48 7.27 11.03
N TYR A 54 0.83 6.94 9.91
CA TYR A 54 1.43 6.15 8.84
C TYR A 54 1.25 6.85 7.49
N THR A 55 2.28 6.73 6.66
CA THR A 55 2.20 7.03 5.23
C THR A 55 1.80 5.77 4.49
N LEU A 56 0.81 5.86 3.60
CA LEU A 56 0.42 4.74 2.74
C LEU A 56 1.17 4.84 1.42
N GLU A 57 1.91 3.79 1.09
CA GLU A 57 2.66 3.64 -0.15
C GLU A 57 2.11 2.46 -0.95
N VAL A 58 1.87 2.65 -2.25
CA VAL A 58 1.48 1.58 -3.18
C VAL A 58 2.61 1.37 -4.17
N ARG A 59 3.13 0.14 -4.26
CA ARG A 59 4.13 -0.26 -5.25
C ARG A 59 3.51 -1.15 -6.31
N ALA A 60 3.70 -0.79 -7.56
CA ALA A 60 3.27 -1.56 -8.72
C ALA A 60 4.36 -1.57 -9.80
N ARG A 61 4.45 -2.66 -10.57
CA ARG A 61 5.35 -2.76 -11.73
C ARG A 61 4.71 -2.12 -12.95
N TYR A 62 5.47 -1.27 -13.64
CA TYR A 62 5.03 -0.64 -14.89
C TYR A 62 5.96 -1.03 -16.03
N GLY A 63 5.41 -1.71 -17.04
CA GLY A 63 6.20 -2.26 -18.14
C GLY A 63 7.14 -3.36 -17.67
N ASN A 64 8.27 -3.52 -18.36
CA ASN A 64 9.10 -4.71 -18.20
C ASN A 64 10.00 -4.72 -16.96
N ASP A 65 10.26 -3.60 -16.27
CA ASP A 65 11.20 -3.68 -15.13
C ASP A 65 11.13 -2.60 -14.04
N ASN A 66 10.26 -1.60 -14.14
CA ASN A 66 10.29 -0.48 -13.19
C ASN A 66 9.16 -0.58 -12.17
N ILE A 67 9.51 -0.95 -10.94
CA ILE A 67 8.64 -0.76 -9.77
C ILE A 67 8.51 0.74 -9.51
N ARG A 68 7.28 1.23 -9.47
CA ARG A 68 6.96 2.61 -9.10
C ARG A 68 6.21 2.62 -7.79
N ALA A 69 6.53 3.60 -6.95
CA ALA A 69 5.83 3.85 -5.70
C ALA A 69 4.97 5.12 -5.83
N GLY A 70 3.70 5.00 -5.47
CA GLY A 70 2.80 6.13 -5.25
C GLY A 70 2.54 6.28 -3.75
N VAL A 71 2.54 7.52 -3.26
CA VAL A 71 2.32 7.82 -1.84
C VAL A 71 1.01 8.58 -1.70
N LEU A 72 0.20 8.21 -0.71
CA LEU A 72 -0.92 9.03 -0.28
C LEU A 72 -0.39 10.18 0.59
N GLU A 73 -0.57 11.42 0.14
CA GLU A 73 -0.09 12.62 0.85
C GLU A 73 -0.80 12.85 2.19
N SER A 74 -1.97 12.25 2.39
CA SER A 74 -2.67 12.26 3.68
C SER A 74 -2.09 11.22 4.62
N THR A 75 -1.82 11.64 5.85
CA THR A 75 -1.48 10.74 6.96
C THR A 75 -2.66 9.84 7.31
N LEU A 76 -2.39 8.54 7.49
CA LEU A 76 -3.33 7.58 8.04
C LEU A 76 -3.10 7.47 9.54
N ASN A 77 -4.13 7.78 10.34
CA ASN A 77 -4.09 7.59 11.79
C ASN A 77 -4.70 6.24 12.14
N VAL A 78 -3.90 5.37 12.75
CA VAL A 78 -4.36 4.12 13.35
C VAL A 78 -4.64 4.38 14.83
N PRO A 79 -5.88 4.18 15.31
CA PRO A 79 -6.25 4.40 16.72
C PRO A 79 -5.63 3.34 17.64
#